data_AF-A0A640L0G3-F1
#
_entry.id   AF-A0A640L0G3-F1
#
_cell.length_a   1.000
_cell.length_b   1.000
_cell.length_c   1.000
_cell.angle_alpha   90.00
_cell.angle_beta   90.00
_cell.angle_gamma   90.00
#
_symmetry.space_group_name_H-M   'P 1'
#
loop_
_entity.id
_entity.type
_entity.pdbx_description
1 polymer ?
#
loop_
_entity_poly.entity_id
_entity_poly.type
_entity_poly.pdbx_seq_one_letter_code
_entity_poly.pdbx_strand_id
1 'polypeptide(L)'
;MGSLFLLIDIDNTLYEFSETGFHHEMHARIFAFAQQKVGLTAEQAESLSRKYWLSYGLSLYGYVKEHKVDAKEYSDYVHRCSYDKLRYNKPLIDMLRSMQYVPEDARGHNEPHCSGMDHLYYFTNANHSHARNVLDAQGLRPIFTRSRPLGMPVKEHNSADGQAGAEDQVEWLGFSYEDQWRLTHPEIANKPMRRAYEAIYKAIENQVAEDEALVPTVPLAGEASTFQSSWTSSNSFSAKEVKNKRAHLRPENFVMVDDSLMNIDAPLELGWSAVWYAHDTQELPTDVKDNASAPLYVAAVASGRLQVIHNILELKAAVERIREVNSRHA
;
A
#
# COMPACT_ATOMS: atom_id res chain seq x y z
N MET A 1 -7.39 -17.99 13.25
CA MET A 1 -6.57 -17.99 12.02
C MET A 1 -5.59 -16.84 12.11
N GLY A 2 -4.42 -16.93 11.48
CA GLY A 2 -3.37 -15.90 11.57
C GLY A 2 -3.77 -14.60 10.88
N SER A 3 -3.31 -13.45 11.39
CA SER A 3 -3.51 -12.11 10.81
C SER A 3 -2.52 -11.83 9.68
N LEU A 4 -2.92 -11.11 8.64
CA LEU A 4 -2.09 -10.80 7.48
C LEU A 4 -1.81 -9.30 7.37
N PHE A 5 -0.69 -8.96 6.72
CA PHE A 5 -0.31 -7.60 6.35
C PHE A 5 -0.50 -7.44 4.84
N LEU A 6 -1.46 -6.64 4.41
CA LEU A 6 -1.76 -6.42 3.00
C LEU A 6 -1.16 -5.10 2.55
N LEU A 7 -0.33 -5.15 1.51
CA LEU A 7 0.20 -3.99 0.82
C LEU A 7 -0.53 -3.89 -0.52
N ILE A 8 -1.38 -2.88 -0.65
CA ILE A 8 -2.32 -2.76 -1.76
C ILE A 8 -1.89 -1.58 -2.64
N ASP A 9 -1.63 -1.86 -3.92
CA ASP A 9 -1.41 -0.81 -4.90
C ASP A 9 -2.66 0.07 -5.10
N ILE A 10 -2.49 1.27 -5.63
CA ILE A 10 -3.57 2.23 -5.81
C ILE A 10 -4.01 2.28 -7.28
N ASP A 11 -3.09 2.63 -8.18
CA ASP A 11 -3.38 3.04 -9.54
C ASP A 11 -3.63 1.83 -10.41
N ASN A 12 -4.84 1.76 -11.00
CA ASN A 12 -5.31 0.57 -11.72
C ASN A 12 -5.51 -0.67 -10.81
N THR A 13 -5.53 -0.49 -9.48
CA THR A 13 -5.82 -1.57 -8.52
C THR A 13 -7.07 -1.28 -7.67
N LEU A 14 -7.10 -0.13 -6.97
CA LEU A 14 -8.26 0.29 -6.16
C LEU A 14 -9.35 0.97 -6.99
N TYR A 15 -9.07 1.24 -8.26
CA TYR A 15 -9.95 1.75 -9.29
C TYR A 15 -9.34 1.36 -10.63
N GLU A 16 -10.10 1.37 -11.71
CA GLU A 16 -9.55 1.05 -13.04
C GLU A 16 -9.21 2.31 -13.83
N PHE A 17 -8.15 2.25 -14.64
CA PHE A 17 -7.84 3.34 -15.58
C PHE A 17 -8.89 3.52 -16.67
N SER A 18 -9.67 2.47 -16.97
CA SER A 18 -10.82 2.50 -17.89
C SER A 18 -11.91 3.47 -17.41
N GLU A 19 -12.09 3.60 -16.10
CA GLU A 19 -13.12 4.44 -15.46
C GLU A 19 -12.73 5.92 -15.39
N THR A 20 -11.43 6.19 -15.28
CA THR A 20 -10.90 7.54 -14.99
C THR A 20 -10.19 8.18 -16.19
N GLY A 21 -9.61 7.39 -17.08
CA GLY A 21 -8.71 7.87 -18.12
C GLY A 21 -7.39 8.45 -17.60
N PHE A 22 -7.04 8.20 -16.32
CA PHE A 22 -5.80 8.73 -15.73
C PHE A 22 -4.57 8.29 -16.50
N HIS A 23 -4.54 7.07 -17.02
CA HIS A 23 -3.42 6.59 -17.83
C HIS A 23 -3.12 7.53 -19.03
N HIS A 24 -4.15 8.02 -19.73
CA HIS A 24 -3.98 8.97 -20.83
C HIS A 24 -3.48 10.33 -20.34
N GLU A 25 -4.06 10.85 -19.26
CA GLU A 25 -3.69 12.16 -18.70
C GLU A 25 -2.24 12.16 -18.20
N MET A 26 -1.85 11.11 -17.46
CA MET A 26 -0.50 10.94 -16.93
C MET A 26 0.51 10.70 -18.05
N HIS A 27 0.24 9.82 -19.02
CA HIS A 27 1.13 9.62 -20.17
C HIS A 27 1.37 10.91 -20.96
N ALA A 28 0.32 11.68 -21.26
CA ALA A 28 0.46 12.94 -21.96
C ALA A 28 1.32 13.95 -21.16
N ARG A 29 1.19 13.98 -19.83
CA ARG A 29 1.99 14.85 -18.96
C ARG A 29 3.44 14.39 -18.88
N ILE A 30 3.70 13.09 -18.77
CA ILE A 30 5.06 12.55 -18.81
C ILE A 30 5.77 13.04 -20.07
N PHE A 31 5.13 12.93 -21.24
CA PHE A 31 5.72 13.35 -22.50
C PHE A 31 5.85 14.87 -22.61
N ALA A 32 4.88 15.63 -22.12
CA ALA A 32 4.96 17.08 -22.08
C ALA A 32 6.12 17.56 -21.19
N PHE A 33 6.29 16.95 -20.01
CA PHE A 33 7.40 17.25 -19.11
C PHE A 33 8.74 16.93 -19.76
N ALA A 34 8.88 15.73 -20.34
CA ALA A 34 10.09 15.30 -21.03
C ALA A 34 10.48 16.26 -22.17
N GLN A 35 9.52 16.74 -22.96
CA GLN A 35 9.78 17.72 -24.01
C GLN A 35 10.18 19.08 -23.46
N GLN A 36 9.42 19.61 -22.49
CA GLN A 36 9.60 20.98 -22.00
C GLN A 36 10.80 21.15 -21.06
N LYS A 37 11.08 20.15 -20.22
CA LYS A 37 12.07 20.24 -19.14
C LYS A 37 13.36 19.49 -19.45
N VAL A 38 13.29 18.41 -20.23
CA VAL A 38 14.45 17.62 -20.61
C VAL A 38 14.93 17.95 -22.04
N GLY A 39 14.06 18.53 -22.88
CA GLY A 39 14.39 18.90 -24.26
C GLY A 39 14.34 17.74 -25.24
N LEU A 40 13.60 16.68 -24.90
CA LEU A 40 13.42 15.49 -25.76
C LEU A 40 12.40 15.78 -26.88
N THR A 41 12.50 15.08 -28.01
CA THR A 41 11.39 15.03 -28.98
C THR A 41 10.23 14.18 -28.44
N ALA A 42 9.06 14.23 -29.08
CA ALA A 42 7.92 13.40 -28.70
C ALA A 42 8.25 11.90 -28.76
N GLU A 43 8.93 11.46 -29.83
CA GLU A 43 9.33 10.06 -30.03
C GLU A 43 10.36 9.62 -28.99
N GLN A 44 11.31 10.51 -28.65
CA GLN A 44 12.29 10.25 -27.60
C GLN A 44 11.61 10.16 -26.23
N ALA A 45 10.66 11.05 -25.93
CA ALA A 45 9.92 11.06 -24.67
C ALA A 45 9.14 9.76 -24.48
N GLU A 46 8.43 9.29 -25.52
CA GLU A 46 7.71 8.02 -25.49
C GLU A 46 8.65 6.83 -25.30
N SER A 47 9.67 6.73 -26.14
CA SER A 47 10.63 5.62 -26.11
C SER A 47 11.38 5.54 -24.78
N LEU A 48 11.86 6.67 -24.25
CA LEU A 48 12.57 6.73 -22.98
C LEU A 48 11.65 6.47 -21.79
N SER A 49 10.43 7.01 -21.78
CA SER A 49 9.47 6.75 -20.69
C SER A 49 9.16 5.26 -20.58
N ARG A 50 8.91 4.60 -21.73
CA ARG A 50 8.68 3.16 -21.78
C ARG A 50 9.91 2.39 -21.31
N LYS A 51 11.09 2.77 -21.79
CA LYS A 51 12.36 2.15 -21.36
C LYS A 51 12.57 2.27 -19.85
N TYR A 52 12.35 3.44 -19.27
CA TYR A 52 12.51 3.69 -17.84
C TYR A 52 11.50 2.92 -17.01
N TRP A 53 10.24 2.87 -17.43
CA TRP A 53 9.25 2.05 -16.76
C TRP A 53 9.62 0.56 -16.80
N LEU A 54 10.00 0.01 -17.96
CA LEU A 54 10.43 -1.39 -18.07
C LEU A 54 11.69 -1.70 -17.27
N SER A 55 12.63 -0.76 -17.18
CA SER A 55 13.92 -0.97 -16.52
C SER A 55 13.88 -0.74 -15.00
N TYR A 56 13.01 0.17 -14.55
CA TYR A 56 13.03 0.70 -13.18
C TYR A 56 11.67 0.61 -12.46
N GLY A 57 10.61 0.16 -13.12
CA GLY A 57 9.23 0.13 -12.58
C GLY A 57 8.55 1.49 -12.47
N LEU A 58 9.29 2.57 -12.66
CA LEU A 58 8.83 3.95 -12.52
C LEU A 58 9.64 4.84 -13.45
N SER A 59 8.97 5.50 -14.41
CA SER A 59 9.63 6.40 -15.37
C SER A 59 10.37 7.54 -14.68
N LEU A 60 9.79 8.08 -13.59
CA LEU A 60 10.39 9.12 -12.75
C LEU A 60 11.80 8.73 -12.27
N TYR A 61 12.02 7.48 -11.89
CA TYR A 61 13.34 7.01 -11.45
C TYR A 61 14.39 7.21 -12.54
N GLY A 62 14.06 6.86 -13.79
CA GLY A 62 14.97 7.03 -14.93
C GLY A 62 15.28 8.50 -15.21
N TYR A 63 14.26 9.37 -15.17
CA TYR A 63 14.44 10.81 -15.34
C TYR A 63 15.31 11.44 -14.25
N VAL A 64 15.16 11.04 -12.99
CA VAL A 64 16.02 11.50 -11.89
C VAL A 64 17.45 11.01 -12.09
N LYS A 65 17.63 9.72 -12.38
CA LYS A 65 18.95 9.09 -12.49
C LYS A 65 19.76 9.62 -13.67
N GLU A 66 19.15 9.66 -14.85
CA GLU A 66 19.81 9.92 -16.13
C GLU A 66 19.76 11.39 -16.54
N HIS A 67 18.72 12.12 -16.14
CA HIS A 67 18.50 13.52 -16.54
C HIS A 67 18.52 14.53 -15.38
N LYS A 68 18.76 14.08 -14.14
CA LYS A 68 18.82 14.94 -12.94
C LYS A 68 17.56 15.79 -12.74
N VAL A 69 16.43 15.27 -13.19
CA VAL A 69 15.11 15.87 -12.96
C VAL A 69 14.83 15.95 -11.46
N ASP A 70 14.25 17.05 -11.00
CA ASP A 70 13.72 17.13 -9.64
C ASP A 70 12.47 16.25 -9.51
N ALA A 71 12.51 15.33 -8.55
CA ALA A 71 11.47 14.31 -8.44
C ALA A 71 10.12 14.88 -8.04
N LYS A 72 10.12 15.91 -7.18
CA LYS A 72 8.90 16.55 -6.71
C LYS A 72 8.26 17.37 -7.82
N GLU A 73 9.05 18.18 -8.54
CA GLU A 73 8.57 18.96 -9.68
C GLU A 73 7.92 18.06 -10.75
N TYR A 74 8.56 16.93 -11.07
CA TYR A 74 8.03 15.95 -12.02
C TYR A 74 6.74 15.33 -11.53
N SER A 75 6.72 14.78 -10.31
CA SER A 75 5.56 14.04 -9.81
C SER A 75 4.36 14.97 -9.59
N ASP A 76 4.58 16.19 -9.08
CA ASP A 76 3.56 17.23 -8.94
C ASP A 76 3.01 17.70 -10.28
N TYR A 77 3.77 17.60 -11.37
CA TYR A 77 3.30 17.94 -12.71
C TYR A 77 2.52 16.79 -13.34
N VAL A 78 3.03 15.56 -13.25
CA VAL A 78 2.41 14.37 -13.85
C VAL A 78 1.09 14.02 -13.20
N HIS A 79 0.96 14.17 -11.87
CA HIS A 79 -0.26 13.85 -11.14
C HIS A 79 -1.27 15.01 -11.05
N ARG A 80 -1.17 16.03 -11.91
CA ARG A 80 -2.21 17.08 -12.06
C ARG A 80 -3.41 16.53 -12.86
N CYS A 81 -4.06 15.53 -12.31
CA CYS A 81 -5.25 14.88 -12.86
C CYS A 81 -6.52 15.53 -12.30
N SER A 82 -7.63 15.42 -13.02
CA SER A 82 -8.96 15.74 -12.46
C SER A 82 -9.52 14.52 -11.76
N TYR A 83 -9.65 14.58 -10.43
CA TYR A 83 -10.18 13.48 -9.62
C TYR A 83 -11.71 13.37 -9.64
N ASP A 84 -12.42 14.25 -10.36
CA ASP A 84 -13.89 14.33 -10.40
C ASP A 84 -14.55 13.07 -11.01
N LYS A 85 -13.77 12.29 -11.75
CA LYS A 85 -14.19 11.03 -12.38
C LYS A 85 -14.23 9.88 -11.37
N LEU A 86 -13.46 9.97 -10.29
CA LEU A 86 -13.53 8.99 -9.21
C LEU A 86 -14.83 9.15 -8.43
N ARG A 87 -15.39 8.02 -8.02
CA ARG A 87 -16.65 7.97 -7.28
C ARG A 87 -16.43 7.30 -5.94
N TYR A 88 -17.23 7.71 -4.96
CA TYR A 88 -17.33 7.02 -3.69
C TYR A 88 -17.66 5.53 -3.91
N ASN A 89 -16.77 4.64 -3.49
CA ASN A 89 -16.85 3.21 -3.82
C ASN A 89 -17.33 2.41 -2.60
N LYS A 90 -18.65 2.47 -2.33
CA LYS A 90 -19.25 1.79 -1.17
C LYS A 90 -18.93 0.28 -1.14
N PRO A 91 -19.07 -0.49 -2.24
CA PRO A 91 -18.75 -1.91 -2.23
C PRO A 91 -17.29 -2.20 -1.82
N LEU A 92 -16.33 -1.45 -2.36
CA LEU A 92 -14.91 -1.59 -2.01
C LEU A 92 -14.66 -1.23 -0.54
N ILE A 93 -15.25 -0.13 -0.06
CA ILE A 93 -15.15 0.29 1.35
C ILE A 93 -15.68 -0.80 2.27
N ASP A 94 -16.87 -1.32 2.00
CA ASP A 94 -17.52 -2.34 2.82
C ASP A 94 -16.66 -3.63 2.85
N MET A 95 -16.12 -4.05 1.69
CA MET A 95 -15.25 -5.22 1.60
C MET A 95 -13.99 -5.03 2.45
N LEU A 96 -13.23 -3.95 2.22
CA LEU A 96 -11.96 -3.69 2.93
C LEU A 96 -12.18 -3.53 4.44
N ARG A 97 -13.25 -2.84 4.85
CA ARG A 97 -13.62 -2.74 6.28
C ARG A 97 -13.94 -4.10 6.89
N SER A 98 -14.58 -4.99 6.14
CA SER A 98 -14.89 -6.35 6.62
C SER A 98 -13.65 -7.23 6.81
N MET A 99 -12.50 -6.84 6.24
CA MET A 99 -11.21 -7.51 6.41
C MET A 99 -10.41 -6.91 7.59
N GLN A 100 -10.68 -5.65 7.93
CA GLN A 100 -9.99 -4.94 9.02
C GLN A 100 -10.42 -5.41 10.41
N TYR A 101 -9.54 -5.16 11.38
CA TYR A 101 -9.84 -5.33 12.79
C TYR A 101 -11.08 -4.51 13.22
N VAL A 102 -12.07 -5.18 13.81
CA VAL A 102 -13.12 -4.53 14.60
C VAL A 102 -12.97 -4.97 16.06
N PRO A 103 -12.75 -4.03 17.01
CA PRO A 103 -12.75 -4.31 18.44
C PRO A 103 -14.00 -5.08 18.90
N GLU A 104 -13.85 -6.02 19.84
CA GLU A 104 -14.96 -6.88 20.31
C GLU A 104 -16.10 -6.10 20.97
N ASP A 105 -15.79 -4.97 21.57
CA ASP A 105 -16.71 -4.04 22.23
C ASP A 105 -17.55 -3.20 21.24
N ALA A 106 -17.14 -3.12 19.97
CA ALA A 106 -17.89 -2.45 18.92
C ALA A 106 -18.80 -3.39 18.11
N ARG A 107 -18.77 -4.71 18.37
CA ARG A 107 -19.53 -5.71 17.60
C ARG A 107 -20.88 -6.00 18.23
N GLY A 108 -21.96 -5.81 17.46
CA GLY A 108 -23.29 -6.30 17.82
C GLY A 108 -23.31 -7.83 17.90
N HIS A 109 -24.11 -8.39 18.79
CA HIS A 109 -24.11 -9.82 19.18
C HIS A 109 -24.38 -10.86 18.06
N ASN A 110 -24.59 -10.47 16.80
CA ASN A 110 -25.07 -11.34 15.72
C ASN A 110 -24.20 -11.37 14.45
N GLU A 111 -23.03 -10.73 14.41
CA GLU A 111 -22.18 -10.80 13.21
C GLU A 111 -21.26 -12.04 13.19
N PRO A 112 -21.14 -12.72 12.02
CA PRO A 112 -20.26 -13.87 11.86
C PRO A 112 -18.81 -13.50 12.18
N HIS A 113 -18.08 -14.45 12.76
CA HIS A 113 -16.72 -14.24 13.24
C HIS A 113 -15.74 -14.18 12.05
N CYS A 114 -15.37 -12.98 11.59
CA CYS A 114 -14.14 -12.83 10.80
C CYS A 114 -12.95 -13.12 11.73
N SER A 115 -12.29 -14.26 11.50
CA SER A 115 -11.31 -14.86 12.43
C SER A 115 -9.85 -14.43 12.19
N GLY A 116 -9.60 -13.52 11.25
CA GLY A 116 -8.30 -12.89 10.98
C GLY A 116 -8.43 -11.36 11.03
N MET A 117 -7.49 -10.69 11.68
CA MET A 117 -7.41 -9.23 11.74
C MET A 117 -6.40 -8.78 10.70
N ASP A 118 -6.82 -8.25 9.56
CA ASP A 118 -5.83 -7.83 8.56
C ASP A 118 -5.38 -6.38 8.77
N HIS A 119 -4.08 -6.16 8.54
CA HIS A 119 -3.42 -4.86 8.62
C HIS A 119 -3.21 -4.35 7.21
N LEU A 120 -4.02 -3.36 6.80
CA LEU A 120 -4.01 -2.85 5.44
C LEU A 120 -3.11 -1.62 5.31
N TYR A 121 -2.26 -1.61 4.29
CA TYR A 121 -1.40 -0.51 3.89
C TYR A 121 -1.56 -0.26 2.40
N TYR A 122 -1.56 1.00 1.95
CA TYR A 122 -1.36 1.26 0.52
C TYR A 122 0.14 1.19 0.18
N PHE A 123 0.48 0.80 -1.04
CA PHE A 123 1.86 0.76 -1.51
C PHE A 123 1.95 1.10 -2.99
N THR A 124 2.28 2.36 -3.31
CA THR A 124 2.18 2.91 -4.68
C THR A 124 3.49 3.58 -5.12
N ASN A 125 3.74 3.55 -6.44
CA ASN A 125 4.78 4.35 -7.09
C ASN A 125 4.32 5.78 -7.43
N ALA A 126 3.07 6.13 -7.16
CA ALA A 126 2.59 7.51 -7.23
C ALA A 126 3.06 8.34 -6.04
N ASN A 127 2.89 9.66 -6.17
CA ASN A 127 3.23 10.59 -5.09
C ASN A 127 2.15 10.60 -4.01
N HIS A 128 2.51 11.01 -2.78
CA HIS A 128 1.56 11.02 -1.67
C HIS A 128 0.31 11.85 -1.97
N SER A 129 0.44 13.04 -2.59
CA SER A 129 -0.72 13.88 -2.93
C SER A 129 -1.71 13.17 -3.86
N HIS A 130 -1.22 12.46 -4.88
CA HIS A 130 -2.04 11.65 -5.78
C HIS A 130 -2.75 10.53 -5.03
N ALA A 131 -1.99 9.74 -4.27
CA ALA A 131 -2.51 8.65 -3.46
C ALA A 131 -3.67 9.12 -2.56
N ARG A 132 -3.47 10.23 -1.83
CA ARG A 132 -4.48 10.80 -0.94
C ARG A 132 -5.72 11.27 -1.68
N ASN A 133 -5.55 12.00 -2.79
CA ASN A 133 -6.67 12.48 -3.58
C ASN A 133 -7.52 11.32 -4.12
N VAL A 134 -6.88 10.24 -4.59
CA VAL A 134 -7.58 9.04 -5.02
C VAL A 134 -8.35 8.39 -3.87
N LEU A 135 -7.67 8.18 -2.73
CA LEU A 135 -8.27 7.54 -1.56
C LEU A 135 -9.42 8.37 -0.96
N ASP A 136 -9.27 9.69 -0.89
CA ASP A 136 -10.30 10.62 -0.42
C ASP A 136 -11.53 10.60 -1.36
N ALA A 137 -11.32 10.71 -2.68
CA ALA A 137 -12.40 10.72 -3.66
C ALA A 137 -13.23 9.42 -3.65
N GLN A 138 -12.59 8.29 -3.35
CA GLN A 138 -13.25 7.00 -3.24
C GLN A 138 -13.85 6.70 -1.86
N GLY A 139 -13.60 7.55 -0.85
CA GLY A 139 -14.05 7.34 0.53
C GLY A 139 -13.20 6.35 1.35
N LEU A 140 -11.99 6.05 0.88
CA LEU A 140 -11.07 5.06 1.45
C LEU A 140 -10.14 5.63 2.53
N ARG A 141 -10.09 6.95 2.74
CA ARG A 141 -9.26 7.58 3.78
C ARG A 141 -9.34 6.88 5.15
N PRO A 142 -10.54 6.56 5.70
CA PRO A 142 -10.62 5.95 7.03
C PRO A 142 -10.05 4.52 7.11
N ILE A 143 -9.83 3.87 5.97
CA ILE A 143 -9.23 2.52 5.91
C ILE A 143 -7.71 2.62 6.01
N PHE A 144 -7.11 3.65 5.40
CA PHE A 144 -5.66 3.85 5.32
C PHE A 144 -5.14 4.99 6.20
N THR A 145 -5.88 5.35 7.24
CA THR A 145 -5.44 6.32 8.24
C THR A 145 -5.75 5.83 9.64
N ARG A 146 -4.95 6.28 10.61
CA ARG A 146 -5.21 6.12 12.04
C ARG A 146 -4.95 7.40 12.79
N SER A 147 -5.50 7.54 14.00
CA SER A 147 -5.15 8.67 14.87
C SER A 147 -3.65 8.69 15.16
N ARG A 148 -3.03 9.86 15.02
CA ARG A 148 -1.63 10.05 15.34
C ARG A 148 -1.43 10.11 16.86
N PRO A 149 -0.53 9.31 17.45
CA PRO A 149 -0.21 9.43 18.87
C PRO A 149 0.33 10.83 19.21
N LEU A 150 -0.13 11.39 20.32
CA LEU A 150 0.32 12.70 20.79
C LEU A 150 1.84 12.71 21.03
N GLY A 151 2.52 13.72 20.50
CA GLY A 151 3.97 13.89 20.67
C GLY A 151 4.86 13.15 19.68
N MET A 152 4.29 12.32 18.79
CA MET A 152 5.05 11.73 17.68
C MET A 152 5.32 12.79 16.59
N PRO A 153 6.54 12.82 16.01
CA PRO A 153 6.84 13.73 14.93
C PRO A 153 5.95 13.43 13.73
N VAL A 154 5.61 14.47 12.96
CA VAL A 154 5.01 14.29 11.64
C VAL A 154 6.03 13.55 10.78
N LYS A 155 5.73 12.29 10.45
CA LYS A 155 6.60 11.44 9.60
C LYS A 155 6.65 11.94 8.15
N GLU A 156 5.75 12.85 7.78
CA GLU A 156 5.62 13.43 6.46
C GLU A 156 6.30 14.79 6.37
N HIS A 157 7.08 14.99 5.31
CA HIS A 157 7.65 16.30 4.99
C HIS A 157 6.98 16.83 3.72
N ASN A 158 6.03 17.75 3.90
CA ASN A 158 5.81 18.82 2.95
C ASN A 158 5.31 20.08 3.67
N SER A 159 6.28 20.88 4.10
CA SER A 159 6.10 22.27 4.50
C SER A 159 5.89 23.13 3.24
N ALA A 160 4.73 23.05 2.58
CA ALA A 160 4.41 23.98 1.48
C ALA A 160 2.91 24.21 1.26
N ASP A 161 2.06 23.23 1.53
CA ASP A 161 0.62 23.39 1.34
C ASP A 161 -0.03 23.75 2.68
N GLY A 162 -0.48 25.01 2.80
CA GLY A 162 -1.02 25.63 4.01
C GLY A 162 -2.34 25.05 4.56
N GLN A 163 -2.54 23.74 4.48
CA GLN A 163 -3.61 22.99 5.16
C GLN A 163 -3.10 22.34 6.46
N ALA A 164 -2.30 23.09 7.23
CA ALA A 164 -1.90 22.73 8.58
C ALA A 164 -3.13 22.75 9.51
N GLY A 165 -3.68 21.58 9.84
CA GLY A 165 -4.77 21.48 10.82
C GLY A 165 -5.45 20.12 10.92
N ALA A 166 -5.80 19.52 9.78
CA ALA A 166 -6.48 18.20 9.72
C ALA A 166 -5.53 17.05 9.38
N GLU A 167 -4.56 17.27 8.48
CA GLU A 167 -3.52 16.28 8.18
C GLU A 167 -2.59 16.04 9.38
N ASP A 168 -2.52 17.02 10.29
CA ASP A 168 -1.77 16.93 11.54
C ASP A 168 -2.40 16.06 12.65
N GLN A 169 -3.50 15.37 12.37
CA GLN A 169 -4.18 14.55 13.38
C GLN A 169 -4.16 13.07 13.04
N VAL A 170 -3.78 12.72 11.80
CA VAL A 170 -3.78 11.33 11.32
C VAL A 170 -2.38 10.91 10.90
N GLU A 171 -2.12 9.62 11.01
CA GLU A 171 -0.99 8.93 10.39
C GLU A 171 -1.54 8.11 9.23
N TRP A 172 -0.98 8.29 8.03
CA TRP A 172 -1.32 7.48 6.86
C TRP A 172 -0.65 6.10 6.95
N LEU A 173 -1.43 5.06 6.62
CA LEU A 173 -0.99 3.67 6.56
C LEU A 173 -0.66 3.32 5.12
N GLY A 174 0.53 3.69 4.68
CA GLY A 174 1.03 3.29 3.38
C GLY A 174 2.32 3.98 2.99
N PHE A 175 2.76 3.66 1.77
CA PHE A 175 4.08 4.01 1.27
C PHE A 175 3.97 4.50 -0.18
N SER A 176 4.23 5.79 -0.38
CA SER A 176 4.36 6.44 -1.69
C SER A 176 5.76 6.23 -2.29
N TYR A 177 6.05 6.73 -3.49
CA TYR A 177 7.43 6.68 -4.01
C TYR A 177 8.39 7.46 -3.11
N GLU A 178 7.95 8.57 -2.50
CA GLU A 178 8.75 9.38 -1.59
C GLU A 178 9.14 8.57 -0.36
N ASP A 179 8.22 7.80 0.20
CA ASP A 179 8.48 6.92 1.34
C ASP A 179 9.47 5.82 0.98
N GLN A 180 9.27 5.18 -0.17
CA GLN A 180 10.17 4.15 -0.67
C GLN A 180 11.60 4.68 -0.79
N TRP A 181 11.77 5.81 -1.47
CA TRP A 181 13.08 6.40 -1.72
C TRP A 181 13.76 6.87 -0.42
N ARG A 182 12.99 7.44 0.51
CA ARG A 182 13.48 7.84 1.83
C ARG A 182 13.96 6.62 2.63
N LEU A 183 13.16 5.56 2.67
CA LEU A 183 13.46 4.34 3.43
C LEU A 183 14.66 3.57 2.87
N THR A 184 14.97 3.76 1.59
CA THR A 184 16.09 3.10 0.92
C THR A 184 17.30 4.01 0.72
N HIS A 185 17.31 5.26 1.20
CA HIS A 185 18.45 6.15 1.06
C HIS A 185 19.75 5.51 1.63
N PRO A 186 20.94 5.67 1.01
CA PRO A 186 21.28 6.58 -0.10
C PRO A 186 20.96 6.08 -1.50
N GLU A 187 20.83 4.77 -1.70
CA GLU A 187 20.53 4.20 -3.01
C GLU A 187 19.03 4.02 -3.18
N ILE A 188 18.35 5.02 -3.72
CA ILE A 188 16.88 4.98 -3.87
C ILE A 188 16.38 3.73 -4.62
N ALA A 189 15.24 3.18 -4.19
CA ALA A 189 14.56 2.06 -4.82
C ALA A 189 13.03 2.21 -4.69
N ASN A 190 12.29 1.68 -5.66
CA ASN A 190 10.83 1.65 -5.70
C ASN A 190 10.34 0.31 -6.26
N LYS A 191 9.03 0.01 -6.25
CA LYS A 191 8.48 -1.18 -6.93
C LYS A 191 8.92 -1.20 -8.41
N PRO A 192 9.41 -2.33 -8.96
CA PRO A 192 9.45 -3.68 -8.38
C PRO A 192 10.79 -4.06 -7.72
N MET A 193 11.67 -3.11 -7.42
CA MET A 193 12.99 -3.40 -6.86
C MET A 193 12.86 -4.07 -5.48
N ARG A 194 13.41 -5.27 -5.31
CA ARG A 194 13.38 -6.06 -4.05
C ARG A 194 13.65 -5.24 -2.79
N ARG A 195 14.61 -4.31 -2.88
CA ARG A 195 15.03 -3.48 -1.75
C ARG A 195 13.94 -2.53 -1.24
N ALA A 196 12.99 -2.12 -2.09
CA ALA A 196 11.84 -1.35 -1.66
C ALA A 196 10.98 -2.19 -0.71
N TYR A 197 10.65 -3.43 -1.09
CA TYR A 197 9.85 -4.35 -0.25
C TYR A 197 10.54 -4.69 1.07
N GLU A 198 11.85 -4.96 1.06
CA GLU A 198 12.65 -5.19 2.27
C GLU A 198 12.62 -3.97 3.21
N ALA A 199 12.72 -2.76 2.65
CA ALA A 199 12.66 -1.53 3.43
C ALA A 199 11.25 -1.29 4.01
N ILE A 200 10.18 -1.60 3.25
CA ILE A 200 8.80 -1.50 3.75
C ILE A 200 8.54 -2.52 4.86
N TYR A 201 8.99 -3.77 4.71
CA TYR A 201 8.90 -4.79 5.77
C TYR A 201 9.51 -4.26 7.08
N LYS A 202 10.73 -3.72 7.00
CA LYS A 202 11.44 -3.15 8.15
C LYS A 202 10.75 -1.91 8.71
N ALA A 203 10.14 -1.08 7.86
CA ALA A 203 9.37 0.08 8.31
C ALA A 203 8.15 -0.35 9.13
N ILE A 204 7.43 -1.38 8.69
CA ILE A 204 6.30 -1.95 9.44
C ILE A 204 6.79 -2.63 10.72
N GLU A 205 7.91 -3.34 10.70
CA GLU A 205 8.53 -3.91 11.92
C GLU A 205 8.84 -2.83 12.97
N ASN A 206 9.47 -1.73 12.54
CA ASN A 206 9.78 -0.60 13.40
C ASN A 206 8.50 0.06 13.92
N GLN A 207 7.49 0.25 13.07
CA GLN A 207 6.20 0.81 13.47
C GLN A 207 5.52 -0.05 14.55
N VAL A 208 5.54 -1.37 14.42
CA VAL A 208 4.99 -2.27 15.44
C VAL A 208 5.74 -2.16 16.77
N ALA A 209 7.07 -2.01 16.73
CA ALA A 209 7.89 -1.82 17.94
C ALA A 209 7.66 -0.44 18.59
N GLU A 210 7.51 0.61 17.79
CA GLU A 210 7.13 1.95 18.25
C GLU A 210 5.76 1.93 18.93
N ASP A 211 4.76 1.31 18.29
CA ASP A 211 3.41 1.18 18.84
C ASP A 211 3.43 0.39 20.17
N GLU A 212 4.23 -0.68 20.27
CA GLU A 212 4.43 -1.47 21.49
C GLU A 212 5.01 -0.65 22.65
N ALA A 213 5.96 0.23 22.37
CA ALA A 213 6.53 1.13 23.38
C ALA A 213 5.54 2.19 23.87
N LEU A 214 4.51 2.52 23.08
CA LEU A 214 3.49 3.52 23.40
C LEU A 214 2.28 2.95 24.14
N VAL A 215 2.09 1.63 24.16
CA VAL A 215 1.01 1.00 24.93
C VAL A 215 1.29 1.21 26.43
N PRO A 216 0.39 1.89 27.19
CA PRO A 216 0.60 2.12 28.61
C PRO A 216 0.77 0.79 29.35
N THR A 217 1.86 0.63 30.08
CA THR A 217 2.00 -0.48 31.03
C THR A 217 1.04 -0.22 32.19
N VAL A 218 -0.16 -0.81 32.14
CA VAL A 218 -1.07 -0.79 33.29
C VAL A 218 -0.33 -1.51 34.44
N PRO A 219 -0.03 -0.85 35.57
CA PRO A 219 0.51 -1.55 36.71
C PRO A 219 -0.54 -2.56 37.18
N LEU A 220 -0.12 -3.83 37.38
CA LEU A 220 -0.94 -4.83 38.06
C LEU A 220 -1.43 -4.22 39.38
N ALA A 221 -2.75 -4.20 39.53
CA ALA A 221 -3.48 -3.52 40.59
C ALA A 221 -2.86 -3.75 41.98
N GLY A 222 -2.39 -2.65 42.57
CA GLY A 222 -2.13 -2.49 43.98
C GLY A 222 -2.66 -1.12 44.39
N GLU A 223 -3.85 -1.16 45.00
CA GLU A 223 -4.50 -0.08 45.75
C GLU A 223 -5.25 1.03 44.97
N ALA A 224 -6.46 1.25 45.46
CA ALA A 224 -7.50 2.08 44.91
C ALA A 224 -7.22 3.58 45.06
N SER A 225 -7.59 4.37 44.05
CA SER A 225 -7.98 5.77 44.24
C SER A 225 -8.99 6.18 43.19
N THR A 226 -10.19 6.48 43.68
CA THR A 226 -11.36 6.99 42.97
C THR A 226 -11.11 8.36 42.35
N PHE A 227 -10.76 8.38 41.07
CA PHE A 227 -10.98 9.51 40.15
C PHE A 227 -11.09 8.97 38.71
N GLN A 228 -12.22 8.35 38.38
CA GLN A 228 -12.54 8.09 36.97
C GLN A 228 -13.05 9.40 36.34
N SER A 229 -12.13 10.21 35.84
CA SER A 229 -12.47 11.22 34.84
C SER A 229 -12.83 10.50 33.55
N SER A 230 -14.04 10.75 33.05
CA SER A 230 -14.64 10.23 31.82
C SER A 230 -13.99 10.77 30.53
N TRP A 231 -12.66 10.77 30.49
CA TRP A 231 -11.83 11.14 29.34
C TRP A 231 -10.81 10.02 29.10
N THR A 232 -11.28 8.79 28.88
CA THR A 232 -10.45 7.78 28.21
C THR A 232 -10.57 8.03 26.71
N SER A 233 -9.75 8.97 26.27
CA SER A 233 -9.47 9.35 24.89
C SER A 233 -9.45 8.13 23.97
N SER A 234 -10.18 8.22 22.86
CA SER A 234 -10.17 7.32 21.70
C SER A 234 -8.83 7.28 20.94
N ASN A 235 -7.71 7.46 21.65
CA ASN A 235 -6.38 7.77 21.12
C ASN A 235 -5.30 6.74 21.51
N SER A 236 -5.66 5.59 22.08
CA SER A 236 -4.70 4.53 22.41
C SER A 236 -4.85 3.36 21.42
N PHE A 237 -3.73 2.93 20.83
CA PHE A 237 -3.63 1.60 20.22
C PHE A 237 -4.21 0.57 21.19
N SER A 238 -5.10 -0.30 20.73
CA SER A 238 -5.50 -1.38 21.62
C SER A 238 -4.28 -2.29 21.82
N ALA A 239 -3.91 -2.58 23.07
CA ALA A 239 -2.83 -3.53 23.37
C ALA A 239 -3.01 -4.88 22.64
N LYS A 240 -4.28 -5.22 22.34
CA LYS A 240 -4.68 -6.39 21.56
C LYS A 240 -4.22 -6.31 20.10
N GLU A 241 -4.37 -5.16 19.44
CA GLU A 241 -3.93 -4.93 18.06
C GLU A 241 -2.41 -5.02 17.94
N VAL A 242 -1.66 -4.36 18.84
CA VAL A 242 -0.19 -4.38 18.82
C VAL A 242 0.33 -5.80 19.06
N LYS A 243 -0.22 -6.50 20.06
CA LYS A 243 0.11 -7.91 20.33
C LYS A 243 -0.21 -8.80 19.12
N ASN A 244 -1.33 -8.54 18.42
CA ASN A 244 -1.70 -9.25 17.21
C ASN A 244 -0.68 -9.02 16.09
N LYS A 245 -0.33 -7.76 15.79
CA LYS A 245 0.71 -7.42 14.79
C LYS A 245 2.02 -8.12 15.11
N ARG A 246 2.50 -8.00 16.36
CA ARG A 246 3.77 -8.61 16.81
C ARG A 246 3.78 -10.13 16.65
N ALA A 247 2.68 -10.80 16.98
CA ALA A 247 2.57 -12.26 16.88
C ALA A 247 2.54 -12.77 15.43
N HIS A 248 2.28 -11.91 14.44
CA HIS A 248 2.13 -12.30 13.03
C HIS A 248 3.13 -11.62 12.09
N LEU A 249 4.05 -10.81 12.60
CA LEU A 249 5.06 -10.12 11.81
C LEU A 249 6.13 -11.11 11.30
N ARG A 250 5.85 -11.74 10.17
CA ARG A 250 6.70 -12.74 9.50
C ARG A 250 6.47 -12.64 7.98
N PRO A 251 7.48 -12.87 7.12
CA PRO A 251 7.33 -12.72 5.67
C PRO A 251 6.14 -13.49 5.08
N GLU A 252 5.85 -14.70 5.56
CA GLU A 252 4.74 -15.52 5.09
C GLU A 252 3.36 -14.89 5.31
N ASN A 253 3.22 -13.97 6.27
CA ASN A 253 1.97 -13.29 6.57
C ASN A 253 1.79 -11.97 5.80
N PHE A 254 2.73 -11.62 4.91
CA PHE A 254 2.60 -10.47 4.04
C PHE A 254 1.97 -10.86 2.71
N VAL A 255 1.11 -10.00 2.19
CA VAL A 255 0.41 -10.17 0.92
C VAL A 255 0.57 -8.90 0.09
N MET A 256 1.19 -9.01 -1.08
CA MET A 256 1.20 -7.93 -2.09
C MET A 256 -0.05 -8.01 -2.97
N VAL A 257 -0.77 -6.91 -3.16
CA VAL A 257 -1.90 -6.80 -4.08
C VAL A 257 -1.55 -5.73 -5.12
N ASP A 258 -1.43 -6.13 -6.39
CA ASP A 258 -0.98 -5.25 -7.47
C ASP A 258 -1.55 -5.73 -8.81
N ASP A 259 -1.82 -4.81 -9.73
CA ASP A 259 -2.22 -5.12 -11.11
C ASP A 259 -1.00 -5.44 -12.00
N SER A 260 0.18 -4.91 -11.65
CA SER A 260 1.39 -5.08 -12.42
C SER A 260 2.13 -6.36 -12.02
N LEU A 261 2.19 -7.32 -12.94
CA LEU A 261 2.82 -8.61 -12.68
C LEU A 261 4.30 -8.48 -12.25
N MET A 262 5.04 -7.49 -12.76
CA MET A 262 6.44 -7.26 -12.35
C MET A 262 6.59 -6.88 -10.87
N ASN A 263 5.54 -6.33 -10.25
CA ASN A 263 5.54 -5.95 -8.84
C ASN A 263 5.31 -7.14 -7.89
N ILE A 264 5.01 -8.33 -8.43
CA ILE A 264 4.69 -9.53 -7.65
C ILE A 264 5.92 -10.44 -7.44
N ASP A 265 6.92 -10.37 -8.31
CA ASP A 265 8.14 -11.20 -8.26
C ASP A 265 8.87 -11.09 -6.92
N ALA A 266 9.29 -9.88 -6.56
CA ALA A 266 10.06 -9.65 -5.34
C ALA A 266 9.33 -10.09 -4.06
N PRO A 267 8.03 -9.79 -3.85
CA PRO A 267 7.24 -10.38 -2.75
C PRO A 267 7.32 -11.91 -2.71
N LEU A 268 7.07 -12.59 -3.83
CA LEU A 268 7.06 -14.05 -3.87
C LEU A 268 8.43 -14.66 -3.53
N GLU A 269 9.52 -14.02 -3.99
CA GLU A 269 10.90 -14.40 -3.66
C GLU A 269 11.30 -14.09 -2.20
N LEU A 270 10.65 -13.11 -1.57
CA LEU A 270 10.82 -12.80 -0.14
C LEU A 270 10.03 -13.75 0.76
N GLY A 271 9.28 -14.69 0.19
CA GLY A 271 8.43 -15.63 0.92
C GLY A 271 7.04 -15.07 1.24
N TRP A 272 6.68 -13.91 0.69
CA TRP A 272 5.34 -13.36 0.82
C TRP A 272 4.36 -14.13 -0.07
N SER A 273 3.08 -13.88 0.16
CA SER A 273 2.02 -14.21 -0.79
C SER A 273 1.68 -12.99 -1.65
N ALA A 274 0.89 -13.21 -2.69
CA ALA A 274 0.46 -12.17 -3.60
C ALA A 274 -0.94 -12.44 -4.16
N VAL A 275 -1.65 -11.35 -4.45
CA VAL A 275 -2.88 -11.34 -5.24
C VAL A 275 -2.60 -10.47 -6.47
N TRP A 276 -2.55 -11.09 -7.63
CA TRP A 276 -2.42 -10.37 -8.88
C TRP A 276 -3.81 -10.00 -9.42
N TYR A 277 -4.05 -8.70 -9.61
CA TYR A 277 -5.27 -8.23 -10.27
C TYR A 277 -5.04 -8.21 -11.79
N ALA A 278 -5.53 -9.25 -12.45
CA ALA A 278 -5.44 -9.40 -13.88
C ALA A 278 -6.60 -8.64 -14.57
N HIS A 279 -6.26 -7.59 -15.31
CA HIS A 279 -7.24 -6.85 -16.10
C HIS A 279 -7.60 -7.58 -17.39
N ASP A 280 -8.79 -7.31 -17.91
CA ASP A 280 -9.29 -7.87 -19.16
C ASP A 280 -9.19 -9.41 -19.22
N THR A 281 -8.57 -9.94 -20.29
CA THR A 281 -8.34 -11.37 -20.53
C THR A 281 -6.89 -11.77 -20.24
N GLN A 282 -6.20 -11.04 -19.36
CA GLN A 282 -4.83 -11.37 -19.00
C GLN A 282 -4.75 -12.72 -18.28
N GLU A 283 -3.78 -13.53 -18.65
CA GLU A 283 -3.48 -14.81 -18.01
C GLU A 283 -2.04 -14.80 -17.49
N LEU A 284 -1.77 -15.59 -16.44
CA LEU A 284 -0.42 -15.75 -15.95
C LEU A 284 0.46 -16.40 -17.02
N PRO A 285 1.65 -15.86 -17.31
CA PRO A 285 2.57 -16.48 -18.24
C PRO A 285 3.05 -17.82 -17.66
N THR A 286 3.04 -18.84 -18.50
CA THR A 286 3.44 -20.22 -18.14
C THR A 286 4.75 -20.67 -18.79
N ASP A 287 5.23 -19.95 -19.82
CA ASP A 287 6.51 -20.23 -20.50
C ASP A 287 7.56 -19.15 -20.17
N VAL A 288 8.78 -19.61 -19.88
CA VAL A 288 9.97 -18.78 -19.61
C VAL A 288 10.31 -17.87 -20.80
N LYS A 289 9.94 -18.29 -22.02
CA LYS A 289 10.14 -17.48 -23.23
C LYS A 289 9.29 -16.22 -23.24
N ASP A 290 8.11 -16.26 -22.62
CA ASP A 290 7.19 -15.13 -22.55
C ASP A 290 7.48 -14.26 -21.32
N ASN A 291 7.86 -14.90 -20.21
CA ASN A 291 8.25 -14.21 -18.99
C ASN A 291 9.26 -15.05 -18.18
N ALA A 292 10.42 -14.48 -17.86
CA ALA A 292 11.47 -15.19 -17.13
C ALA A 292 11.01 -15.72 -15.75
N SER A 293 10.01 -15.06 -15.14
CA SER A 293 9.44 -15.41 -13.83
C SER A 293 8.29 -16.43 -13.93
N ALA A 294 7.94 -16.94 -15.12
CA ALA A 294 6.88 -17.94 -15.28
C ALA A 294 6.98 -19.16 -14.33
N PRO A 295 8.18 -19.76 -14.10
CA PRO A 295 8.32 -20.86 -13.13
C PRO A 295 8.01 -20.45 -11.69
N LEU A 296 8.32 -19.19 -11.32
CA LEU A 296 8.00 -18.64 -10.01
C LEU A 296 6.48 -18.56 -9.82
N TYR A 297 5.76 -18.06 -10.83
CA TYR A 297 4.30 -17.96 -10.78
C TYR A 297 3.63 -19.33 -10.68
N VAL A 298 4.06 -20.30 -11.51
CA VAL A 298 3.53 -21.67 -11.48
C VAL A 298 3.72 -22.30 -10.09
N ALA A 299 4.91 -22.17 -9.50
CA ALA A 299 5.20 -22.67 -8.15
C ALA A 299 4.38 -21.93 -7.06
N ALA A 300 4.20 -20.62 -7.19
CA ALA A 300 3.44 -19.81 -6.25
C ALA A 300 1.93 -20.13 -6.30
N VAL A 301 1.36 -20.35 -7.48
CA VAL A 301 -0.04 -20.81 -7.64
C VAL A 301 -0.20 -22.21 -7.07
N ALA A 302 0.71 -23.14 -7.40
CA ALA A 302 0.64 -24.52 -6.90
C ALA A 302 0.75 -24.60 -5.37
N SER A 303 1.53 -23.71 -4.75
CA SER A 303 1.62 -23.59 -3.29
C SER A 303 0.50 -22.76 -2.66
N GLY A 304 -0.38 -22.14 -3.46
CA GLY A 304 -1.48 -21.30 -2.99
C GLY A 304 -1.08 -19.87 -2.56
N ARG A 305 0.21 -19.51 -2.69
CA ARG A 305 0.75 -18.19 -2.33
C ARG A 305 0.47 -17.11 -3.38
N LEU A 306 0.15 -17.47 -4.62
CA LEU A 306 -0.31 -16.53 -5.64
C LEU A 306 -1.78 -16.82 -5.97
N GLN A 307 -2.63 -15.80 -5.80
CA GLN A 307 -4.02 -15.79 -6.25
C GLN A 307 -4.16 -14.82 -7.43
N VAL A 308 -5.05 -15.14 -8.36
CA VAL A 308 -5.42 -14.25 -9.46
C VAL A 308 -6.86 -13.84 -9.26
N ILE A 309 -7.14 -12.55 -9.41
CA ILE A 309 -8.49 -11.99 -9.40
C ILE A 309 -8.70 -11.14 -10.64
N HIS A 310 -9.95 -11.04 -11.09
CA HIS A 310 -10.34 -10.19 -12.23
C HIS A 310 -11.28 -9.06 -11.82
N ASN A 311 -11.65 -9.02 -10.55
CA ASN A 311 -12.38 -7.93 -9.92
C ASN A 311 -11.82 -7.70 -8.52
N ILE A 312 -11.54 -6.45 -8.17
CA ILE A 312 -11.00 -6.11 -6.84
C ILE A 312 -11.89 -6.60 -5.69
N LEU A 313 -13.20 -6.76 -5.90
CA LEU A 313 -14.14 -7.28 -4.89
C LEU A 313 -13.95 -8.78 -4.58
N GLU A 314 -13.14 -9.50 -5.36
CA GLU A 314 -12.73 -10.88 -5.06
C GLU A 314 -11.57 -10.96 -4.06
N LEU A 315 -10.92 -9.82 -3.74
CA LEU A 315 -9.73 -9.76 -2.90
C LEU A 315 -9.94 -10.45 -1.55
N LYS A 316 -11.08 -10.23 -0.90
CA LYS A 316 -11.39 -10.87 0.39
C LYS A 316 -11.31 -12.40 0.30
N ALA A 317 -11.95 -12.99 -0.70
CA ALA A 317 -11.96 -14.44 -0.87
C ALA A 317 -10.56 -14.97 -1.23
N ALA A 318 -9.78 -14.22 -2.01
CA ALA A 318 -8.39 -14.57 -2.31
C ALA A 318 -7.51 -14.57 -1.05
N VAL A 319 -7.64 -13.56 -0.20
CA VAL A 319 -6.90 -13.43 1.06
C VAL A 319 -7.30 -14.51 2.06
N GLU A 320 -8.57 -14.90 2.11
CA GLU A 320 -9.04 -16.05 2.91
C GLU A 320 -8.36 -17.35 2.48
N ARG A 321 -8.26 -17.62 1.16
CA ARG A 321 -7.54 -18.79 0.63
C ARG A 321 -6.05 -18.79 1.00
N ILE A 322 -5.37 -17.64 0.87
CA ILE A 322 -3.97 -17.49 1.29
C ILE A 322 -3.81 -17.78 2.78
N ARG A 323 -4.73 -17.27 3.62
CA ARG A 323 -4.69 -17.49 5.07
C ARG A 323 -4.84 -18.96 5.44
N GLU A 324 -5.73 -19.69 4.76
CA GLU A 324 -5.90 -21.13 4.96
C GLU A 324 -4.63 -21.90 4.61
N VAL A 325 -3.97 -21.54 3.51
CA VAL A 325 -2.70 -22.14 3.08
C VAL A 325 -1.62 -21.88 4.13
N ASN A 326 -1.40 -20.63 4.54
CA ASN A 326 -0.40 -20.27 5.54
C ASN A 326 -0.60 -21.02 6.87
N SER A 327 -1.87 -21.20 7.27
CA SER A 327 -2.21 -21.90 8.52
C SER A 327 -1.92 -23.41 8.49
N ARG A 328 -1.81 -24.03 7.30
CA ARG A 328 -1.44 -25.46 7.15
C ARG A 328 0.07 -25.69 7.20
N HIS A 329 0.86 -24.64 7.00
CA HIS A 329 2.32 -24.69 6.95
C HIS A 329 3.00 -24.13 8.21
N ALA A 330 2.23 -23.55 9.14
CA ALA A 330 2.69 -23.01 10.43
C ALA A 330 2.72 -24.08 11.53
#